data_AF-A0A535AH69-F1
#
_entry.id   AF-A0A535AH69-F1
#
_cell.length_a   1.000
_cell.length_b   1.000
_cell.length_c   1.000
_cell.angle_alpha   90.00
_cell.angle_beta   90.00
_cell.angle_gamma   90.00
#
_symmetry.space_group_name_H-M   'P 1'
#
loop_
_entity.id
_entity.type
_entity.pdbx_description
1 polymer ?
#
loop_
_entity_poly.entity_id
_entity_poly.type
_entity_poly.pdbx_seq_one_letter_code
_entity_poly.pdbx_strand_id
1 'polypeptide(L)'
;MSLRHFRDEKGKELIDVPRAPLPDANTPAPVRFLPTWDATLLVHARRTQILPERYRPMVFNTRTPHSVPTFLIDGAVAGTWRVEGGRVELKPFEPIPKSMRREVDEEAQRLAAFFR
;
A
#
# COMPACT_ATOMS: atom_id res chain seq x y z
N MET A 1 -11.83 25.48 -14.71
CA MET A 1 -12.22 24.06 -14.86
C MET A 1 -13.01 23.65 -13.63
N SER A 2 -14.17 23.01 -13.78
CA SER A 2 -15.01 22.56 -12.65
C SER A 2 -14.55 21.19 -12.17
N LEU A 3 -14.31 21.01 -10.87
CA LEU A 3 -13.95 19.72 -10.27
C LEU A 3 -15.13 18.74 -10.30
N ARG A 4 -14.84 17.44 -10.15
CA ARG A 4 -15.86 16.40 -9.96
C ARG A 4 -16.13 16.24 -8.46
N HIS A 5 -17.39 16.00 -8.10
CA HIS A 5 -17.84 15.84 -6.72
C HIS A 5 -18.46 14.46 -6.53
N PHE A 6 -18.05 13.77 -5.47
CA PHE A 6 -18.55 12.46 -5.05
C PHE A 6 -18.87 12.49 -3.56
N ARG A 7 -19.43 11.39 -3.05
CA ARG A 7 -19.65 11.19 -1.61
C ARG A 7 -19.12 9.82 -1.20
N ASP A 8 -18.47 9.76 -0.04
CA ASP A 8 -18.12 8.49 0.60
C ASP A 8 -19.35 7.83 1.27
N GLU A 9 -19.17 6.65 1.86
CA GLU A 9 -20.24 5.89 2.51
C GLU A 9 -20.82 6.61 3.74
N LYS A 10 -20.12 7.63 4.26
CA LYS A 10 -20.55 8.48 5.38
C LYS A 10 -21.15 9.80 4.88
N GLY A 11 -21.31 9.97 3.57
CA GLY A 11 -21.87 11.17 2.94
C GLY A 11 -20.89 12.34 2.86
N LYS A 12 -19.62 12.17 3.24
CA LYS A 12 -18.59 13.20 3.16
C LYS A 12 -18.25 13.47 1.71
N GLU A 13 -18.11 14.75 1.36
CA GLU A 13 -17.72 15.16 0.02
C GLU A 13 -16.29 14.71 -0.30
N LEU A 14 -16.14 14.09 -1.47
CA LEU A 14 -14.86 13.77 -2.10
C LEU A 14 -14.77 14.54 -3.41
N ILE A 15 -13.59 15.06 -3.71
CA ILE A 15 -13.36 15.91 -4.88
C ILE A 15 -12.27 15.28 -5.73
N ASP A 16 -12.47 15.29 -7.05
CA ASP A 16 -11.50 14.78 -8.01
C ASP A 16 -11.34 15.72 -9.21
N VAL A 17 -10.20 15.61 -9.89
CA VAL A 17 -9.91 16.41 -11.08
C VAL A 17 -10.74 15.95 -12.27
N PRO A 18 -11.03 16.84 -13.24
CA PRO A 18 -11.82 16.49 -14.40
C PRO A 18 -11.06 15.52 -15.31
N ARG A 19 -11.76 14.50 -15.82
CA ARG A 19 -11.23 13.52 -16.78
C ARG A 19 -10.09 12.62 -16.24
N ALA A 20 -9.79 12.65 -14.94
CA ALA A 20 -8.91 11.62 -14.38
C ALA A 20 -9.56 10.23 -14.47
N PRO A 21 -8.77 9.17 -14.71
CA PRO A 21 -9.25 7.80 -14.61
C PRO A 21 -9.91 7.56 -13.25
N LEU A 22 -11.12 7.01 -13.27
CA LEU A 22 -11.85 6.58 -12.07
C LEU A 22 -12.29 5.14 -12.30
N PRO A 23 -11.50 4.15 -11.83
CA PRO A 23 -11.84 2.74 -11.97
C PRO A 23 -13.15 2.40 -11.26
N ASP A 24 -13.77 1.29 -11.66
CA ASP A 24 -14.90 0.71 -10.91
C ASP A 24 -14.46 0.40 -9.47
N ALA A 25 -15.37 0.56 -8.51
CA ALA A 25 -15.08 0.34 -7.09
C ALA A 25 -14.61 -1.09 -6.77
N ASN A 26 -14.95 -2.07 -7.60
CA ASN A 26 -14.52 -3.46 -7.44
C ASN A 26 -13.22 -3.77 -8.19
N THR A 27 -12.57 -2.77 -8.79
CA THR A 27 -11.26 -2.96 -9.44
C THR A 27 -10.22 -3.28 -8.38
N PRO A 28 -9.60 -4.47 -8.39
CA PRO A 28 -8.60 -4.83 -7.40
C PRO A 28 -7.39 -3.90 -7.47
N ALA A 29 -6.87 -3.48 -6.31
CA ALA A 29 -5.63 -2.73 -6.26
C ALA A 29 -4.42 -3.68 -6.36
N PRO A 30 -3.47 -3.42 -7.26
CA PRO A 30 -2.37 -4.34 -7.48
C PRO A 30 -1.44 -4.42 -6.27
N VAL A 31 -0.71 -5.52 -6.15
CA VAL A 31 0.36 -5.66 -5.15
C VAL A 31 1.48 -4.65 -5.45
N ARG A 32 1.89 -3.90 -4.43
CA ARG A 32 2.98 -2.92 -4.53
C ARG A 32 3.86 -2.94 -3.31
N PHE A 33 5.16 -2.74 -3.52
CA PHE A 33 6.16 -2.62 -2.48
C PHE A 33 6.52 -1.15 -2.29
N LEU A 34 6.26 -0.65 -1.09
CA LEU A 34 6.53 0.72 -0.71
C LEU A 34 7.84 0.76 0.09
N PRO A 35 8.81 1.60 -0.28
CA PRO A 35 10.03 1.79 0.49
C PRO A 35 9.77 2.56 1.79
N THR A 36 10.81 2.66 2.61
CA THR A 36 10.89 3.64 3.70
C THR A 36 10.57 5.03 3.15
N TRP A 37 9.74 5.79 3.87
CA TRP A 37 9.32 7.16 3.53
C TRP A 37 8.43 7.30 2.29
N ASP A 38 7.77 6.24 1.84
CA ASP A 38 6.84 6.35 0.72
C ASP A 38 5.72 7.36 0.98
N ALA A 39 5.53 8.30 0.04
CA ALA A 39 4.58 9.40 0.18
C ALA A 39 3.13 8.90 0.32
N THR A 40 2.80 7.75 -0.27
CA THR A 40 1.49 7.10 -0.16
C THR A 40 1.12 6.86 1.30
N LEU A 41 2.07 6.40 2.11
CA LEU A 41 1.85 6.17 3.52
C LEU A 41 1.91 7.45 4.33
N LEU A 42 2.81 8.38 4.01
CA LEU A 42 3.02 9.59 4.81
C LEU A 42 1.90 10.61 4.67
N VAL A 43 1.48 10.89 3.44
CA VAL A 43 0.45 11.90 3.15
C VAL A 43 -0.94 11.42 3.57
N HIS A 44 -1.16 10.10 3.57
CA HIS A 44 -2.47 9.52 3.81
C HIS A 44 -2.57 8.62 5.05
N ALA A 45 -1.60 8.69 5.97
CA ALA A 45 -1.43 7.79 7.10
C ALA A 45 -2.68 7.53 7.98
N ARG A 46 -3.67 8.43 7.96
CA ARG A 46 -4.97 8.25 8.65
C ARG A 46 -6.19 8.59 7.76
N ARG A 47 -5.96 9.03 6.52
CA ARG A 47 -7.02 9.51 5.62
C ARG A 47 -7.46 8.46 4.62
N THR A 48 -6.55 7.57 4.24
CA THR A 48 -6.82 6.46 3.33
C THR A 48 -6.65 5.17 4.11
N GLN A 49 -7.53 4.20 3.89
CA GLN A 49 -7.49 2.88 4.53
C GLN A 49 -6.29 2.02 4.09
N ILE A 50 -5.29 2.62 3.42
CA ILE A 50 -4.05 1.98 2.96
C ILE A 50 -3.28 1.36 4.13
N LEU A 51 -3.20 2.04 5.28
CA LEU A 51 -2.61 1.48 6.49
C LEU A 51 -3.72 1.15 7.49
N PRO A 52 -4.10 -0.13 7.65
CA PRO A 52 -4.99 -0.53 8.73
C PRO A 52 -4.45 -0.08 10.09
N GLU A 53 -5.28 0.58 10.89
CA GLU A 53 -4.85 1.22 12.15
C GLU A 53 -4.17 0.22 13.10
N ARG A 54 -4.62 -1.05 13.11
CA ARG A 54 -4.04 -2.12 13.93
C ARG A 54 -2.55 -2.40 13.65
N TYR A 55 -2.09 -2.13 12.43
CA TYR A 55 -0.68 -2.32 12.04
C TYR A 55 0.14 -1.03 12.12
N ARG A 56 -0.48 0.11 12.39
CA ARG A 56 0.21 1.40 12.44
C ARG A 56 1.43 1.39 13.38
N PRO A 57 1.38 0.84 14.61
CA PRO A 57 2.54 0.80 15.49
C PRO A 57 3.70 -0.06 14.96
N MET A 58 3.42 -1.01 14.07
CA MET A 58 4.41 -1.86 13.42
C MET A 58 5.11 -1.13 12.27
N VAL A 59 4.42 -0.18 11.64
CA VAL A 59 4.93 0.60 10.50
C VAL A 59 5.61 1.90 10.94
N PHE A 60 5.00 2.62 11.89
CA PHE A 60 5.47 3.88 12.43
C PHE A 60 5.76 3.73 13.92
N ASN A 61 7.05 3.57 14.26
CA ASN A 61 7.50 3.39 15.63
C ASN A 61 7.92 4.74 16.26
N THR A 62 7.63 4.96 17.54
CA THR A 62 8.03 6.17 18.26
C THR A 62 9.54 6.27 18.52
N ARG A 63 10.24 5.14 18.53
CA ARG A 63 11.71 5.06 18.71
C ARG A 63 12.48 5.11 17.41
N THR A 64 11.81 4.88 16.29
CA THR A 64 12.42 4.81 14.96
C THR A 64 11.58 5.67 14.03
N PRO A 65 11.96 6.94 13.80
CA PRO A 65 11.06 7.93 13.21
C PRO A 65 10.75 7.69 11.73
N HIS A 66 11.38 6.70 11.09
CA HIS A 66 11.09 6.31 9.72
C HIS A 66 10.04 5.20 9.63
N SER A 67 9.22 5.23 8.57
CA SER A 67 8.40 4.08 8.23
C SER A 67 9.30 2.92 7.84
N VAL A 68 8.96 1.70 8.24
CA VAL A 68 9.57 0.50 7.65
C VAL A 68 9.06 0.30 6.22
N PRO A 69 9.82 -0.40 5.35
CA PRO A 69 9.31 -0.81 4.04
C PRO A 69 8.13 -1.77 4.19
N THR A 70 7.07 -1.56 3.40
CA THR A 70 5.82 -2.34 3.46
C THR A 70 5.41 -2.85 2.10
N PHE A 71 4.61 -3.91 2.04
CA PHE A 71 3.94 -4.32 0.81
C PHE A 71 2.42 -4.28 0.98
N LEU A 72 1.73 -3.98 -0.11
CA LEU A 72 0.27 -3.87 -0.18
C LEU A 72 -0.34 -5.12 -0.80
N ILE A 73 -1.49 -5.55 -0.30
CA ILE A 73 -2.40 -6.48 -0.96
C ILE A 73 -3.74 -5.78 -1.03
N ASP A 74 -4.30 -5.66 -2.24
CA ASP A 74 -5.56 -4.98 -2.50
C ASP A 74 -5.62 -3.58 -1.85
N GLY A 75 -4.54 -2.82 -2.05
CA GLY A 75 -4.44 -1.43 -1.58
C GLY A 75 -4.18 -1.27 -0.08
N ALA A 76 -4.13 -2.35 0.70
CA ALA A 76 -3.88 -2.31 2.14
C ALA A 76 -2.52 -2.91 2.52
N VAL A 77 -1.83 -2.31 3.48
CA VAL A 77 -0.58 -2.81 4.05
C VAL A 77 -0.81 -4.20 4.65
N ALA A 78 -0.11 -5.20 4.11
CA ALA A 78 -0.22 -6.60 4.50
C ALA A 78 1.03 -7.12 5.24
N GLY A 79 2.12 -6.35 5.27
CA GLY A 79 3.34 -6.71 5.98
C GLY A 79 4.52 -5.81 5.64
N THR A 80 5.68 -6.20 6.14
CA THR A 80 6.96 -5.52 5.87
C THR A 80 7.82 -6.33 4.91
N TRP A 81 8.80 -5.68 4.31
CA TRP A 81 9.82 -6.36 3.52
C TRP A 81 11.21 -5.77 3.75
N ARG A 82 12.23 -6.51 3.32
CA ARG A 82 13.62 -6.03 3.26
C ARG A 82 14.38 -6.75 2.16
N VAL A 83 15.54 -6.22 1.79
CA VAL A 83 16.48 -6.93 0.91
C VAL A 83 17.53 -7.64 1.76
N GLU A 84 17.73 -8.93 1.53
CA GLU A 84 18.84 -9.70 2.09
C GLU A 84 19.42 -10.62 1.02
N GLY A 85 20.75 -10.59 0.83
CA GLY A 85 21.43 -11.47 -0.14
C GLY A 85 20.90 -11.38 -1.58
N GLY A 86 20.48 -10.18 -2.02
CA GLY A 86 19.89 -9.97 -3.34
C GLY A 86 18.47 -10.54 -3.51
N ARG A 87 17.79 -10.86 -2.40
CA ARG A 87 16.41 -11.35 -2.37
C ARG A 87 15.53 -10.43 -1.56
N VAL A 88 14.26 -10.36 -1.93
CA VAL A 88 13.23 -9.65 -1.18
C VAL A 88 12.65 -10.63 -0.16
N GLU A 89 12.87 -10.36 1.13
CA GLU A 89 12.28 -11.11 2.22
C GLU A 89 11.00 -10.45 2.70
N LEU A 90 9.92 -11.23 2.78
CA LEU A 90 8.62 -10.76 3.23
C LEU A 90 8.39 -11.17 4.69
N LYS A 91 7.79 -10.26 5.45
CA LYS A 91 7.23 -10.54 6.77
C LYS A 91 5.76 -10.11 6.79
N PRO A 92 4.84 -10.99 6.37
CA PRO A 92 3.41 -10.73 6.40
C PRO A 92 2.92 -10.56 7.85
N PHE A 93 1.95 -9.67 8.07
CA PHE A 93 1.29 -9.53 9.36
C PHE A 93 0.23 -10.61 9.61
N GLU A 94 -0.35 -11.11 8.52
CA GLU A 94 -1.30 -12.23 8.48
C GLU A 94 -0.93 -13.16 7.30
N PRO A 95 -1.41 -14.42 7.28
CA PRO A 95 -1.18 -15.31 6.16
C PRO A 95 -1.65 -14.72 4.82
N ILE A 96 -0.78 -14.71 3.81
CA ILE A 96 -1.12 -14.23 2.47
C ILE A 96 -2.20 -15.14 1.86
N PRO A 97 -3.34 -14.58 1.39
CA PRO A 97 -4.38 -15.33 0.70
C PRO A 97 -3.81 -16.10 -0.49
N LYS A 98 -4.25 -17.35 -0.68
CA LYS A 98 -3.74 -18.21 -1.77
C LYS A 98 -3.88 -17.56 -3.15
N SER A 99 -4.96 -16.82 -3.38
CA SER A 99 -5.23 -16.10 -4.63
C SER A 99 -4.19 -15.01 -4.93
N MET A 100 -3.59 -14.41 -3.90
CA MET A 100 -2.65 -13.29 -4.05
C MET A 100 -1.18 -13.71 -4.11
N ARG A 101 -0.86 -14.96 -3.74
CA ARG A 101 0.53 -15.43 -3.66
C ARG A 101 1.31 -15.21 -4.95
N ARG A 102 0.72 -15.57 -6.09
CA ARG A 102 1.38 -15.40 -7.39
C ARG A 102 1.73 -13.94 -7.66
N GLU A 103 0.80 -13.02 -7.44
CA GLU A 103 1.02 -11.59 -7.71
C GLU A 103 2.07 -10.98 -6.75
N VAL A 104 2.05 -11.41 -5.48
CA VAL A 104 3.08 -11.03 -4.50
C VAL A 104 4.46 -11.51 -4.92
N ASP A 105 4.58 -12.77 -5.32
CA ASP A 105 5.85 -13.36 -5.74
C ASP A 105 6.37 -12.68 -7.02
N GLU A 106 5.51 -12.40 -7.99
CA GLU A 106 5.87 -11.71 -9.23
C GLU A 106 6.34 -10.27 -8.97
N GLU A 107 5.66 -9.52 -8.10
CA GLU A 107 6.09 -8.16 -7.73
C GLU A 107 7.39 -8.18 -6.92
N ALA A 108 7.56 -9.12 -5.98
CA ALA A 108 8.79 -9.29 -5.23
C ALA A 108 9.98 -9.62 -6.15
N GLN A 109 9.78 -10.42 -7.20
CA GLN A 109 10.80 -10.71 -8.21
C GLN A 109 11.18 -9.47 -9.02
N ARG A 110 10.21 -8.65 -9.44
CA ARG A 110 10.48 -7.37 -10.12
C ARG A 110 11.31 -6.44 -9.24
N LEU A 111 10.96 -6.33 -7.97
CA LEU A 111 11.71 -5.54 -7.00
C LEU A 111 13.12 -6.12 -6.78
N ALA A 112 13.25 -7.44 -6.63
CA ALA A 112 14.55 -8.08 -6.48
C ALA A 112 15.47 -7.81 -7.68
N ALA A 113 14.92 -7.79 -8.90
CA ALA A 113 15.68 -7.48 -10.11
C ALA A 113 16.17 -6.02 -10.15
N PHE A 114 15.48 -5.09 -9.48
CA PHE A 114 15.92 -3.69 -9.35
C PHE A 114 17.16 -3.52 -8.44
N PHE A 115 17.37 -4.45 -7.50
CA PHE A 115 18.51 -4.44 -6.57
C PHE A 115 19.73 -5.25 -7.08
N ARG A 116 19.70 -5.72 -8.33
CA ARG A 116 20.80 -6.47 -8.96
C ARG A 116 21.70 -5.58 -9.78
#